data_AF-A0A0F8CG50-F1
#
_entry.id   AF-A0A0F8CG50-F1
#
_cell.length_a   1.000
_cell.length_b   1.000
_cell.length_c   1.000
_cell.angle_alpha   90.00
_cell.angle_beta   90.00
_cell.angle_gamma   90.00
#
_symmetry.space_group_name_H-M   'P 1'
#
loop_
_entity.id
_entity.type
_entity.pdbx_description
1 polymer ?
#
loop_
_entity_poly.entity_id
_entity_poly.type
_entity_poly.pdbx_seq_one_letter_code
_entity_poly.pdbx_strand_id
1 'polypeptide(L)'
;MYEEDYDPKKPLICLDEKPKQLLEDKRKAIPMKPGSPEKYDYEYVRNGTANVFVEVEFKAGKRMTQVTKRRTMKDFAQFVKILVTENYSEAEVIRLVTDNLNIHKEKSFYETFSEEEAKKILDKIQFH
;
A
#
# COMPACT_ATOMS: atom_id res chain seq x y z
N MET A 1 -3.07 21.61 3.73
CA MET A 1 -2.87 20.42 2.88
C MET A 1 -4.18 19.76 2.47
N TYR A 2 -4.94 19.13 3.38
CA TYR A 2 -6.22 18.49 3.02
C TYR A 2 -7.30 19.47 2.53
N GLU A 3 -7.31 20.70 3.07
CA GLU A 3 -8.27 21.76 2.72
C GLU A 3 -7.89 22.55 1.46
N GLU A 4 -6.66 22.41 0.96
CA GLU A 4 -6.21 23.13 -0.23
C GLU A 4 -6.96 22.67 -1.48
N ASP A 5 -7.09 23.53 -2.49
CA ASP A 5 -7.74 23.15 -3.74
C ASP A 5 -7.02 21.98 -4.44
N TYR A 6 -7.78 21.26 -5.26
CA TYR A 6 -7.23 20.14 -6.02
C TYR A 6 -6.26 20.63 -7.11
N ASP A 7 -5.03 20.13 -7.08
CA ASP A 7 -4.03 20.36 -8.13
C ASP A 7 -3.47 19.02 -8.62
N PRO A 8 -3.77 18.60 -9.86
CA PRO A 8 -3.28 17.34 -10.42
C PRO A 8 -1.76 17.33 -10.68
N LYS A 9 -1.09 18.49 -10.71
CA LYS A 9 0.39 18.57 -10.77
C LYS A 9 1.03 18.40 -9.41
N LYS A 10 0.27 18.60 -8.33
CA LYS A 10 0.71 18.44 -6.93
C LYS A 10 -0.24 17.52 -6.14
N PRO A 11 -0.45 16.28 -6.58
CA PRO A 11 -1.40 15.38 -5.95
C PRO A 11 -1.00 15.12 -4.48
N LEU A 12 -2.02 15.06 -3.63
CA LEU A 12 -1.89 14.63 -2.24
C LEU A 12 -2.30 13.16 -2.15
N ILE A 13 -1.35 12.31 -1.80
CA ILE A 13 -1.53 10.86 -1.79
C ILE A 13 -1.27 10.35 -0.37
N CYS A 14 -2.25 9.67 0.20
CA CYS A 14 -2.09 8.92 1.45
C CYS A 14 -1.69 7.48 1.10
N LEU A 15 -0.56 7.04 1.63
CA LEU A 15 -0.07 5.67 1.47
C LEU A 15 -0.10 4.95 2.83
N ASP A 16 -0.66 3.75 2.83
CA ASP A 16 -0.70 2.88 4.01
C ASP A 16 -0.46 1.42 3.60
N GLU A 17 -0.14 0.57 4.56
CA GLU A 17 0.00 -0.86 4.34
C GLU A 17 -0.58 -1.73 5.45
N LYS A 18 -1.18 -2.85 5.03
CA LYS A 18 -1.83 -3.78 5.95
C LYS A 18 -1.31 -5.21 5.79
N PRO A 19 -0.68 -5.80 6.81
CA PRO A 19 -0.40 -7.23 6.81
C PRO A 19 -1.70 -8.02 6.92
N LYS A 20 -1.84 -9.06 6.10
CA LYS A 20 -3.00 -9.95 6.06
C LYS A 20 -2.56 -11.40 6.22
N GLN A 21 -3.18 -12.10 7.17
CA GLN A 21 -3.03 -13.54 7.27
C GLN A 21 -3.87 -14.23 6.19
N LEU A 22 -3.27 -15.24 5.57
CA LEU A 22 -3.96 -16.13 4.64
C LEU A 22 -4.42 -17.34 5.44
N LEU A 23 -5.72 -17.46 5.64
CA LEU A 23 -6.33 -18.49 6.48
C LEU A 23 -7.21 -19.38 5.62
N GLU A 24 -7.16 -20.67 5.90
CA GLU A 24 -8.02 -21.69 5.31
C GLU A 24 -8.79 -22.39 6.41
N ASP A 25 -10.05 -22.69 6.16
CA ASP A 25 -10.87 -23.45 7.10
C ASP A 25 -10.35 -24.87 7.22
N LYS A 26 -10.06 -25.31 8.45
CA LYS A 26 -9.59 -26.68 8.67
C LYS A 26 -10.68 -27.72 8.41
N ARG A 27 -11.95 -27.32 8.56
CA ARG A 27 -13.12 -28.16 8.36
C ARG A 27 -14.12 -27.47 7.45
N LYS A 28 -14.83 -28.24 6.64
CA LYS A 28 -15.93 -27.71 5.82
C LYS A 28 -17.05 -27.19 6.72
N ALA A 29 -17.60 -26.04 6.36
CA ALA A 29 -18.74 -25.46 7.04
C ALA A 29 -19.94 -26.43 7.02
N ILE A 30 -20.76 -26.38 8.09
CA ILE A 30 -22.02 -27.10 8.15
C ILE A 30 -23.08 -26.24 7.45
N PRO A 31 -23.72 -26.73 6.36
CA PRO A 31 -24.67 -25.93 5.59
C PRO A 31 -25.86 -25.43 6.42
N MET A 32 -26.37 -24.26 6.03
CA MET A 32 -27.57 -23.67 6.59
C MET A 32 -28.79 -24.59 6.44
N LYS A 33 -29.67 -24.58 7.44
CA LYS A 33 -31.01 -25.21 7.40
C LYS A 33 -32.05 -24.20 7.90
N PRO A 34 -33.35 -24.36 7.59
CA PRO A 34 -34.38 -23.52 8.18
C PRO A 34 -34.26 -23.48 9.72
N GLY A 35 -34.15 -22.28 10.29
CA GLY A 35 -33.93 -22.09 11.73
C GLY A 35 -32.50 -22.33 12.24
N SER A 36 -31.53 -22.63 11.38
CA SER A 36 -30.13 -22.82 11.78
C SER A 36 -29.18 -22.19 10.76
N PRO A 37 -28.46 -21.11 11.12
CA PRO A 37 -27.50 -20.47 10.21
C PRO A 37 -26.34 -21.42 9.89
N GLU A 38 -25.62 -21.13 8.81
CA GLU A 38 -24.37 -21.80 8.47
C GLU A 38 -23.37 -21.70 9.65
N LYS A 39 -22.66 -22.78 9.92
CA LYS A 39 -21.70 -22.85 11.03
C LYS A 39 -20.30 -23.12 10.50
N TYR A 40 -19.39 -22.24 10.88
CA TYR A 40 -17.96 -22.38 10.64
C TYR A 40 -17.28 -22.91 11.90
N ASP A 41 -16.27 -23.76 11.71
CA ASP A 41 -15.39 -24.15 12.81
C ASP A 41 -14.41 -23.01 13.11
N TYR A 42 -13.99 -22.87 14.36
CA TYR A 42 -13.04 -21.81 14.75
C TYR A 42 -11.58 -22.21 14.45
N GLU A 43 -11.30 -23.49 14.18
CA GLU A 43 -9.97 -23.96 13.80
C GLU A 43 -9.66 -23.62 12.35
N TYR A 44 -8.51 -22.98 12.14
CA TYR A 44 -8.01 -22.62 10.81
C TYR A 44 -6.60 -23.13 10.59
N VAL A 45 -6.22 -23.27 9.32
CA VAL A 45 -4.85 -23.52 8.87
C VAL A 45 -4.25 -22.19 8.43
N ARG A 46 -3.04 -21.88 8.92
CA ARG A 46 -2.34 -20.63 8.57
C ARG A 46 -1.45 -20.87 7.35
N ASN A 47 -1.87 -20.33 6.21
CA ASN A 47 -1.19 -20.42 4.92
C ASN A 47 -0.22 -19.26 4.67
N GLY A 48 0.36 -18.73 5.75
CA GLY A 48 1.30 -17.61 5.73
C GLY A 48 0.63 -16.24 5.83
N THR A 49 1.31 -15.23 5.27
CA THR A 49 0.90 -13.82 5.31
C THR A 49 1.20 -13.15 3.98
N ALA A 50 0.40 -12.16 3.63
CA ALA A 50 0.66 -11.17 2.59
C ALA A 50 0.66 -9.78 3.22
N ASN A 51 1.08 -8.79 2.44
CA ASN A 51 0.94 -7.38 2.73
C ASN A 51 0.15 -6.72 1.59
N VAL A 52 -0.66 -5.72 1.92
CA VAL A 52 -1.37 -4.91 0.94
C VAL A 52 -0.93 -3.48 1.11
N PHE A 53 -0.23 -2.92 0.13
CA PHE A 53 -0.03 -1.48 0.01
C PHE A 53 -1.25 -0.85 -0.65
N VAL A 54 -1.62 0.32 -0.19
CA VAL A 54 -2.66 1.15 -0.80
C VAL A 54 -2.18 2.59 -0.89
N GLU A 55 -2.41 3.20 -2.04
CA GLU A 55 -2.32 4.64 -2.23
C GLU A 55 -3.72 5.20 -2.52
N VAL A 56 -4.03 6.36 -1.94
CA VAL A 56 -5.32 7.02 -2.09
C VAL A 56 -5.12 8.50 -2.38
N GLU A 57 -5.59 8.95 -3.53
CA GLU A 57 -5.74 10.37 -3.88
C GLU A 57 -7.21 10.74 -3.72
N PHE A 58 -7.60 11.11 -2.49
CA PHE A 58 -9.01 11.28 -2.14
C PHE A 58 -9.69 12.41 -2.93
N LYS A 59 -8.97 13.50 -3.28
CA LYS A 59 -9.53 14.61 -4.07
C LYS A 59 -9.85 14.23 -5.52
N ALA A 60 -9.14 13.26 -6.08
CA ALA A 60 -9.43 12.71 -7.41
C ALA A 60 -10.35 11.50 -7.38
N GLY A 61 -10.69 10.98 -6.19
CA GLY A 61 -11.46 9.74 -6.03
C GLY A 61 -10.73 8.50 -6.54
N LYS A 62 -9.39 8.51 -6.55
CA LYS A 62 -8.55 7.42 -7.08
C LYS A 62 -7.86 6.66 -5.96
N ARG A 63 -7.66 5.37 -6.20
CA ARG A 63 -6.81 4.52 -5.38
C ARG A 63 -6.16 3.42 -6.22
N MET A 64 -4.98 3.00 -5.79
CA MET A 64 -4.30 1.81 -6.32
C MET A 64 -3.90 0.93 -5.15
N THR A 65 -3.86 -0.39 -5.37
CA THR A 65 -3.42 -1.36 -4.38
C THR A 65 -2.45 -2.34 -4.98
N GLN A 66 -1.44 -2.73 -4.21
CA GLN A 66 -0.52 -3.81 -4.59
C GLN A 66 -0.39 -4.82 -3.45
N VAL A 67 -0.55 -6.10 -3.78
CA VAL A 67 -0.33 -7.20 -2.84
C VAL A 67 1.10 -7.69 -2.98
N THR A 68 1.83 -7.68 -1.88
CA THR A 68 3.21 -8.17 -1.79
C THR A 68 3.30 -9.28 -0.75
N LYS A 69 4.39 -10.07 -0.80
CA LYS A 69 4.62 -11.11 0.21
C LYS A 69 5.04 -10.51 1.57
N ARG A 70 5.69 -9.34 1.55
CA ARG A 70 6.29 -8.67 2.72
C ARG A 70 6.17 -7.15 2.57
N ARG A 71 6.43 -6.43 3.67
CA ARG A 71 6.55 -4.95 3.72
C ARG A 71 7.96 -4.51 4.13
N THR A 72 8.95 -4.88 3.35
CA THR A 72 10.35 -4.44 3.59
C THR A 72 10.59 -3.04 3.02
N MET A 73 11.74 -2.44 3.35
CA MET A 73 12.20 -1.20 2.72
C MET A 73 12.22 -1.31 1.19
N LYS A 74 12.59 -2.49 0.66
CA LYS A 74 12.60 -2.76 -0.78
C LYS A 74 11.20 -2.81 -1.37
N ASP A 75 10.27 -3.47 -0.70
CA ASP A 75 8.87 -3.54 -1.16
C ASP A 75 8.23 -2.14 -1.19
N PHE A 76 8.46 -1.34 -0.15
CA PHE A 76 7.98 0.05 -0.09
C PHE A 76 8.58 0.92 -1.20
N ALA A 77 9.90 0.89 -1.39
CA ALA A 77 10.56 1.68 -2.43
C ALA A 77 10.11 1.29 -3.85
N GLN A 78 9.87 0.00 -4.10
CA GLN A 78 9.30 -0.47 -5.37
C GLN A 78 7.86 0.03 -5.58
N PHE A 79 7.03 -0.02 -4.54
CA PHE A 79 5.66 0.49 -4.62
C PHE A 79 5.63 2.00 -4.92
N VAL A 80 6.46 2.79 -4.22
CA VAL A 80 6.54 4.23 -4.45
C VAL A 80 7.16 4.56 -5.82
N LYS A 81 8.09 3.74 -6.32
CA LYS A 81 8.58 3.89 -7.70
C LYS A 81 7.43 3.79 -8.70
N ILE A 82 6.58 2.76 -8.60
CA ILE A 82 5.41 2.60 -9.48
C ILE A 82 4.47 3.80 -9.37
N LEU A 83 4.21 4.26 -8.15
CA LEU A 83 3.43 5.48 -7.89
C LEU A 83 3.98 6.67 -8.70
N VAL A 84 5.30 6.92 -8.63
CA VAL A 84 5.95 8.06 -9.29
C VAL A 84 6.06 7.89 -10.80
N THR A 85 6.40 6.69 -11.29
CA THR A 85 6.74 6.48 -12.70
C THR A 85 5.55 6.08 -13.56
N GLU A 86 4.51 5.49 -12.98
CA GLU A 86 3.34 4.98 -13.71
C GLU A 86 2.08 5.76 -13.34
N ASN A 87 1.71 5.79 -12.05
CA ASN A 87 0.41 6.33 -11.65
C ASN A 87 0.35 7.87 -11.72
N TYR A 88 1.48 8.54 -11.45
CA TYR A 88 1.59 10.00 -11.40
C TYR A 88 2.81 10.52 -12.17
N SER A 89 3.12 9.91 -13.32
CA SER A 89 4.26 10.28 -14.17
C SER A 89 4.29 11.78 -14.55
N GLU A 90 3.10 12.37 -14.74
CA GLU A 90 2.88 13.76 -15.16
C GLU A 90 2.88 14.77 -14.01
N ALA A 91 2.92 14.30 -12.75
CA ALA A 91 3.01 15.17 -11.59
C ALA A 91 4.40 15.80 -11.49
N GLU A 92 4.43 17.07 -11.08
CA GLU A 92 5.67 17.81 -10.80
C GLU A 92 6.21 17.40 -9.44
N VAL A 93 5.33 17.38 -8.43
CA VAL A 93 5.66 16.99 -7.06
C VAL A 93 4.50 16.17 -6.49
N ILE A 94 4.78 14.99 -5.99
CA ILE A 94 3.83 14.15 -5.29
C ILE A 94 3.98 14.40 -3.80
N ARG A 95 2.91 14.84 -3.15
CA ARG A 95 2.91 15.03 -1.71
C ARG A 95 2.42 13.76 -1.05
N LEU A 96 3.37 12.99 -0.54
CA LEU A 96 3.15 11.64 -0.03
C LEU A 96 3.03 11.68 1.50
N VAL A 97 1.82 11.43 1.98
CA VAL A 97 1.54 11.29 3.41
C VAL A 97 1.62 9.81 3.78
N THR A 98 2.46 9.51 4.75
CA THR A 98 2.60 8.16 5.32
C THR A 98 2.52 8.24 6.84
N ASP A 99 2.37 7.11 7.52
CA ASP A 99 2.66 7.06 8.95
C ASP A 99 4.19 7.10 9.20
N ASN A 100 4.62 7.04 10.46
CA ASN A 100 6.03 7.05 10.84
C ASN A 100 6.65 5.64 10.94
N LEU A 101 6.27 4.71 10.06
CA LEU A 101 6.89 3.39 10.04
C LEU A 101 8.36 3.46 9.65
N ASN A 102 9.17 2.56 10.19
CA ASN A 102 10.62 2.52 10.00
C ASN A 102 11.10 2.36 8.55
N ILE A 103 10.21 2.02 7.61
CA ILE A 103 10.47 1.90 6.17
C ILE A 103 10.10 3.17 5.39
N HIS A 104 9.38 4.13 5.97
CA HIS A 104 8.96 5.38 5.33
C HIS A 104 10.06 6.43 5.42
N LYS A 105 11.18 6.17 4.74
CA LYS A 105 12.35 7.05 4.75
C LYS A 105 13.13 6.95 3.46
N GLU A 106 13.84 8.02 3.12
CA GLU A 106 14.68 8.10 1.92
C GLU A 106 15.69 6.95 1.82
N LYS A 107 16.23 6.49 2.97
CA LYS A 107 17.14 5.34 3.03
C LYS A 107 16.56 4.09 2.36
N SER A 108 15.24 3.91 2.36
CA SER A 108 14.58 2.78 1.68
C SER A 108 14.83 2.79 0.17
N PHE A 109 14.92 3.96 -0.45
CA PHE A 109 15.18 4.09 -1.87
C PHE A 109 16.64 3.79 -2.19
N TYR A 110 17.58 4.34 -1.42
CA TYR A 110 19.02 4.08 -1.59
C TYR A 110 19.43 2.64 -1.27
N GLU A 111 18.69 1.94 -0.39
CA GLU A 111 18.88 0.51 -0.12
C GLU A 111 18.39 -0.37 -1.29
N THR A 112 17.51 0.16 -2.14
CA THR A 112 16.78 -0.61 -3.16
C THR A 112 17.25 -0.33 -4.57
N PHE A 113 17.62 0.91 -4.86
CA PHE A 113 17.97 1.40 -6.19
C PHE A 113 19.40 1.96 -6.23
N SER A 114 19.90 2.26 -7.42
CA SER A 114 21.13 3.05 -7.56
C SER A 114 20.93 4.45 -6.99
N GLU A 115 22.02 5.14 -6.65
CA GLU A 115 21.96 6.52 -6.13
C GLU A 115 21.24 7.47 -7.10
N GLU A 116 21.51 7.34 -8.40
CA GLU A 116 20.90 8.15 -9.45
C GLU A 116 19.39 7.90 -9.57
N GLU A 117 18.97 6.64 -9.52
CA GLU A 117 17.56 6.27 -9.60
C GLU A 117 16.80 6.67 -8.33
N ALA A 118 17.39 6.45 -7.16
CA ALA A 118 16.82 6.86 -5.88
C ALA A 118 16.59 8.38 -5.84
N LYS A 119 17.59 9.19 -6.24
CA LYS A 119 17.46 10.65 -6.33
C LYS A 119 16.33 11.05 -7.29
N LYS A 120 16.30 10.48 -8.50
CA LYS A 120 15.26 10.79 -9.48
C LYS A 120 13.83 10.52 -8.97
N ILE A 121 13.65 9.47 -8.17
CA ILE A 121 12.36 9.15 -7.55
C ILE A 121 12.07 10.16 -6.43
N LEU A 122 13.03 10.39 -5.53
CA LEU A 122 12.88 11.27 -4.37
C LEU A 122 12.69 12.74 -4.76
N ASP A 123 13.29 13.21 -5.85
CA ASP A 123 13.13 14.58 -6.37
C ASP A 123 11.67 14.91 -6.73
N LYS A 124 10.86 13.88 -7.01
CA LYS A 124 9.42 14.03 -7.27
C LYS A 124 8.56 13.87 -6.01
N ILE A 125 9.13 13.58 -4.85
CA ILE A 125 8.36 13.28 -3.63
C ILE A 125 8.59 14.34 -2.56
N GLN A 126 7.49 14.82 -1.99
CA GLN A 126 7.48 15.59 -0.76
C GLN A 126 6.83 14.74 0.34
N PHE A 127 7.62 14.26 1.30
CA PHE A 127 7.13 13.49 2.44
C PHE A 127 6.46 14.38 3.50
N HIS A 128 5.41 13.84 4.13
CA HIS A 128 4.64 14.47 5.21
C HIS A 128 4.34 13.49 6.33
#